data_AF-A0A0W0GAA0-F1
#
_entry.id   AF-A0A0W0GAA0-F1
#
_cell.length_a   1.000
_cell.length_b   1.000
_cell.length_c   1.000
_cell.angle_alpha   90.00
_cell.angle_beta   90.00
_cell.angle_gamma   90.00
#
_symmetry.space_group_name_H-M   'P 1'
#
loop_
_entity.id
_entity.type
_entity.pdbx_description
1 polymer ?
#
loop_
_entity_poly.entity_id
_entity_poly.type
_entity_poly.pdbx_seq_one_letter_code
_entity_poly.pdbx_strand_id
1 'polypeptide(L)'
;MKAILLSSVLFGATANAATLAAKRAAACCDTLQQQLPGKVFLPNSPEYQEQQSSYYSALASQHSPACRVTSTSAQDVSTTLQTLKAGECQFAVRSGGHMQYSNSNNIDTPGITIDMVGMNALNISADKKVIGVGPGNRWGAVYDALAPDDLIIVGGRSNTVGVGGYLLGGGISHLNSQHGFAAQNIVNYEIVLADGSIANVNDTNPDLHTALQAGSTNFGIVTRYDLATYPRQGYDDIHGCSS
;
A
#
# COMPACT_ATOMS: atom_id res chain seq x y z
N MET A 1 -15.70 -38.64 -51.15
CA MET A 1 -14.86 -37.42 -51.15
C MET A 1 -15.14 -36.68 -49.85
N LYS A 2 -14.31 -36.90 -48.83
CA LYS A 2 -13.33 -35.95 -48.26
C LYS A 2 -13.95 -34.59 -47.84
N ALA A 3 -14.18 -34.45 -46.54
CA ALA A 3 -13.98 -33.20 -45.82
C ALA A 3 -13.30 -33.54 -44.48
N ILE A 4 -12.03 -33.16 -44.37
CA ILE A 4 -11.19 -33.29 -43.17
C ILE A 4 -10.83 -31.87 -42.73
N LEU A 5 -11.11 -31.62 -41.44
CA LEU A 5 -10.45 -30.76 -40.44
C LEU A 5 -10.03 -29.33 -40.82
N LEU A 6 -10.43 -28.38 -39.96
CA LEU A 6 -9.55 -27.34 -39.42
C LEU A 6 -10.12 -26.80 -38.10
N SER A 7 -9.62 -27.31 -36.97
CA SER A 7 -9.79 -26.67 -35.65
C SER A 7 -8.63 -27.03 -34.72
N SER A 8 -7.46 -26.42 -34.93
CA SER A 8 -6.34 -26.57 -33.98
C SER A 8 -5.27 -25.49 -34.21
N VAL A 9 -5.52 -24.25 -33.76
CA VAL A 9 -4.45 -23.23 -33.65
C VAL A 9 -4.55 -22.34 -32.38
N LEU A 10 -5.50 -22.55 -31.45
CA LEU A 10 -5.60 -21.65 -30.27
C LEU A 10 -4.73 -22.02 -29.06
N PHE A 11 -4.09 -23.20 -29.01
CA PHE A 11 -3.33 -23.64 -27.83
C PHE A 11 -1.88 -23.12 -27.74
N GLY A 12 -1.30 -22.61 -28.84
CA GLY A 12 0.12 -22.20 -28.88
C GLY A 12 0.41 -20.79 -28.37
N ALA A 13 -0.54 -19.86 -28.49
CA ALA A 13 -0.32 -18.44 -28.16
C ALA A 13 -0.30 -18.17 -26.64
N THR A 14 -1.09 -18.91 -25.86
CA THR A 14 -1.23 -18.71 -24.41
C THR A 14 -0.04 -19.23 -23.61
N ALA A 15 0.52 -20.38 -24.00
CA ALA A 15 1.73 -20.94 -23.37
C ALA A 15 2.95 -20.01 -23.55
N ASN A 16 3.05 -19.34 -24.70
CA ASN A 16 4.16 -18.45 -25.00
C ASN A 16 4.07 -17.13 -24.19
N ALA A 17 2.85 -16.61 -23.99
CA ALA A 17 2.60 -15.41 -23.18
C ALA A 17 2.88 -15.66 -21.68
N ALA A 18 2.41 -16.78 -21.12
CA ALA A 18 2.68 -17.15 -19.73
C ALA A 18 4.19 -17.33 -19.47
N THR A 19 4.90 -17.98 -20.41
CA THR A 19 6.36 -18.15 -20.34
C THR A 19 7.10 -16.82 -20.41
N LEU A 20 6.66 -15.89 -21.26
CA LEU A 20 7.25 -14.56 -21.37
C LEU A 20 7.04 -13.75 -20.08
N ALA A 21 5.83 -13.78 -19.51
CA ALA A 21 5.52 -13.09 -18.27
C ALA A 21 6.36 -13.61 -17.09
N ALA A 22 6.54 -14.94 -16.99
CA ALA A 22 7.42 -15.55 -15.99
C ALA A 22 8.89 -15.11 -16.16
N LYS A 23 9.40 -15.07 -17.40
CA LYS A 23 10.77 -14.58 -17.67
C LYS A 23 10.95 -13.11 -17.31
N ARG A 24 9.98 -12.26 -17.63
CA ARG A 24 9.99 -10.83 -17.26
C ARG A 24 10.02 -10.67 -15.75
N ALA A 25 9.15 -11.37 -15.03
CA ALA A 25 9.10 -11.33 -13.57
C ALA A 25 10.42 -11.75 -12.93
N ALA A 26 11.03 -12.85 -13.39
CA ALA A 26 12.35 -13.27 -12.93
C ALA A 26 13.41 -12.18 -13.16
N ALA A 27 13.47 -11.61 -14.38
CA ALA A 27 14.42 -10.55 -14.70
C ALA A 27 14.19 -9.27 -13.87
N CYS A 28 12.94 -8.90 -13.59
CA CYS A 28 12.60 -7.80 -12.68
C CYS A 28 13.07 -8.10 -11.26
N CYS A 29 12.79 -9.28 -10.72
CA CYS A 29 13.24 -9.67 -9.38
C CYS A 29 14.77 -9.66 -9.27
N ASP A 30 15.49 -10.17 -10.26
CA ASP A 30 16.96 -10.15 -10.30
C ASP A 30 17.51 -8.72 -10.34
N THR A 31 16.91 -7.86 -11.17
CA THR A 31 17.31 -6.44 -11.28
C THR A 31 17.06 -5.71 -9.95
N LEU A 32 15.91 -5.96 -9.32
CA LEU A 32 15.57 -5.36 -8.03
C LEU A 32 16.50 -5.86 -6.92
N GLN A 33 16.91 -7.13 -6.93
CA GLN A 33 17.91 -7.65 -5.97
C GLN A 33 19.24 -6.91 -6.07
N GLN A 34 19.66 -6.52 -7.28
CA GLN A 34 20.89 -5.76 -7.50
C GLN A 34 20.76 -4.30 -7.08
N GLN A 35 19.61 -3.67 -7.37
CA GLN A 35 19.37 -2.25 -7.06
C GLN A 35 19.01 -2.01 -5.60
N LEU A 36 18.33 -2.96 -4.95
CA LEU A 36 17.77 -2.88 -3.60
C LEU A 36 18.22 -4.10 -2.76
N PRO A 37 19.53 -4.26 -2.49
CA PRO A 37 20.05 -5.41 -1.77
C PRO A 37 19.43 -5.53 -0.38
N GLY A 38 19.01 -6.75 -0.02
CA GLY A 38 18.38 -7.05 1.27
C GLY A 38 16.90 -6.65 1.37
N LYS A 39 16.27 -6.17 0.28
CA LYS A 39 14.85 -5.77 0.27
C LYS A 39 13.96 -6.68 -0.59
N VAL A 40 14.54 -7.61 -1.32
CA VAL A 40 13.81 -8.49 -2.26
C VAL A 40 13.82 -9.93 -1.77
N PHE A 41 12.63 -10.47 -1.53
CA PHE A 41 12.43 -11.77 -0.92
C PHE A 41 11.77 -12.73 -1.91
N LEU A 42 12.36 -13.92 -2.06
CA LEU A 42 11.87 -14.99 -2.93
C LEU A 42 11.02 -15.99 -2.12
N PRO A 43 10.17 -16.82 -2.77
CA PRO A 43 9.24 -17.73 -2.08
C PRO A 43 9.87 -18.67 -1.05
N ASN A 44 11.15 -18.99 -1.16
CA ASN A 44 11.89 -19.87 -0.24
C ASN A 44 12.53 -19.15 0.95
N SER A 45 12.40 -17.82 1.06
CA SER A 45 12.95 -17.04 2.17
C SER A 45 11.99 -16.95 3.38
N PRO A 46 12.49 -16.92 4.63
CA PRO A 46 11.66 -16.73 5.82
C PRO A 46 10.83 -15.43 5.77
N GLU A 47 11.43 -14.33 5.32
CA GLU A 47 10.80 -13.02 5.25
C GLU A 47 9.60 -13.02 4.29
N TYR A 48 9.72 -13.75 3.17
CA TYR A 48 8.59 -13.95 2.26
C TYR A 48 7.42 -14.65 2.96
N GLN A 49 7.70 -15.70 3.73
CA GLN A 49 6.66 -16.49 4.41
C GLN A 49 6.00 -15.72 5.56
N GLU A 50 6.77 -14.92 6.30
CA GLU A 50 6.23 -14.01 7.31
C GLU A 50 5.31 -12.96 6.68
N GLN A 51 5.73 -12.38 5.55
CA GLN A 51 4.92 -11.43 4.81
C GLN A 51 3.65 -12.10 4.25
N GLN A 52 3.75 -13.31 3.73
CA GLN A 52 2.63 -14.08 3.20
C GLN A 52 1.58 -14.39 4.27
N SER A 53 2.02 -14.79 5.46
CA SER A 53 1.14 -15.21 6.56
C SER A 53 0.51 -14.04 7.33
N SER A 54 1.03 -12.82 7.17
CA SER A 54 0.54 -11.62 7.88
C SER A 54 -0.60 -10.87 7.17
N TYR A 55 -1.17 -11.43 6.10
CA TYR A 55 -2.39 -10.90 5.50
C TYR A 55 -3.61 -11.20 6.38
N TYR A 56 -4.56 -10.27 6.42
CA TYR A 56 -5.82 -10.48 7.14
C TYR A 56 -6.71 -11.52 6.42
N SER A 57 -6.75 -11.45 5.08
CA SER A 57 -7.58 -12.34 4.27
C SER A 57 -6.82 -13.62 3.91
N ALA A 58 -7.43 -14.77 4.22
CA ALA A 58 -6.94 -16.09 3.81
C ALA A 58 -6.86 -16.24 2.28
N LEU A 59 -7.70 -15.52 1.52
CA LEU A 59 -7.65 -15.54 0.05
C LEU A 59 -6.41 -14.78 -0.45
N ALA A 60 -6.17 -13.58 0.07
CA ALA A 60 -4.98 -12.80 -0.30
C ALA A 60 -3.69 -13.50 0.14
N SER A 61 -3.71 -14.20 1.29
CA SER A 61 -2.57 -14.95 1.81
C SER A 61 -2.27 -16.25 1.04
N GLN A 62 -3.06 -16.64 0.05
CA GLN A 62 -2.74 -17.78 -0.83
C GLN A 62 -1.93 -17.36 -2.06
N HIS A 63 -1.97 -16.07 -2.43
CA HIS A 63 -1.29 -15.60 -3.62
C HIS A 63 0.22 -15.57 -3.45
N SER A 64 0.93 -16.24 -4.35
CA SER A 64 2.37 -16.45 -4.26
C SER A 64 3.12 -15.67 -5.34
N PRO A 65 3.48 -14.39 -5.12
CA PRO A 65 4.22 -13.59 -6.10
C PRO A 65 5.62 -14.17 -6.39
N ALA A 66 6.16 -13.85 -7.56
CA ALA A 66 7.52 -14.24 -7.97
C ALA A 66 8.60 -13.71 -7.01
N CYS A 67 8.43 -12.48 -6.53
CA CYS A 67 9.18 -11.92 -5.41
C CYS A 67 8.36 -10.85 -4.68
N ARG A 68 8.78 -10.54 -3.45
CA ARG A 68 8.27 -9.43 -2.65
C ARG A 68 9.36 -8.39 -2.48
N VAL A 69 9.02 -7.11 -2.61
CA VAL A 69 9.95 -6.00 -2.44
C VAL A 69 9.53 -5.18 -1.23
N THR A 70 10.31 -5.23 -0.15
CA THR A 70 10.01 -4.50 1.09
C THR A 70 10.64 -3.12 1.02
N SER A 71 9.81 -2.11 0.77
CA SER A 71 10.27 -0.73 0.67
C SER A 71 10.39 -0.10 2.06
N THR A 72 11.43 0.70 2.27
CA THR A 72 11.65 1.47 3.51
C THR A 72 11.72 2.98 3.26
N SER A 73 11.62 3.41 2.00
CA SER A 73 11.70 4.81 1.58
C SER A 73 10.95 5.04 0.26
N ALA A 74 10.63 6.31 -0.05
CA ALA A 74 10.03 6.67 -1.33
C ALA A 74 10.96 6.37 -2.52
N GLN A 75 12.28 6.43 -2.32
CA GLN A 75 13.27 6.09 -3.33
C GLN A 75 13.25 4.60 -3.67
N ASP A 76 13.03 3.71 -2.69
CA ASP A 76 12.85 2.28 -2.96
C ASP A 76 11.62 2.03 -3.83
N VAL A 77 10.52 2.71 -3.51
CA VAL A 77 9.26 2.60 -4.26
C VAL A 77 9.43 3.12 -5.69
N SER A 78 10.08 4.28 -5.86
CA SER A 78 10.42 4.83 -7.18
C SER A 78 11.28 3.85 -7.99
N THR A 79 12.38 3.36 -7.40
CA THR A 79 13.28 2.39 -8.06
C THR A 79 12.52 1.13 -8.46
N THR A 80 11.68 0.62 -7.57
CA THR A 80 10.85 -0.55 -7.80
C THR A 80 9.89 -0.32 -8.95
N LEU A 81 9.11 0.77 -8.91
CA LEU A 81 8.12 1.09 -9.92
C LEU A 81 8.74 1.30 -11.30
N GLN A 82 9.88 1.99 -11.38
CA GLN A 82 10.59 2.20 -12.65
C GLN A 82 11.10 0.88 -13.24
N THR A 83 11.67 0.00 -12.42
CA THR A 83 12.14 -1.32 -12.87
C THR A 83 10.99 -2.20 -13.35
N LEU A 84 9.88 -2.23 -12.61
CA LEU A 84 8.69 -3.00 -13.01
C LEU A 84 8.07 -2.47 -14.30
N LYS A 85 8.02 -1.14 -14.48
CA LYS A 85 7.55 -0.49 -15.71
C LYS A 85 8.44 -0.83 -16.90
N ALA A 86 9.76 -0.73 -16.73
CA ALA A 86 10.73 -1.03 -17.79
C ALA A 86 10.71 -2.51 -18.19
N GLY A 87 10.49 -3.42 -17.23
CA GLY A 87 10.39 -4.86 -17.47
C GLY A 87 8.99 -5.36 -17.86
N GLU A 88 7.99 -4.48 -17.95
CA GLU A 88 6.58 -4.81 -18.16
C GLU A 88 6.06 -5.88 -17.16
N CYS A 89 6.50 -5.77 -15.90
CA CYS A 89 6.18 -6.69 -14.82
C CYS A 89 4.89 -6.28 -14.10
N GLN A 90 3.96 -7.24 -13.96
CA GLN A 90 2.72 -7.03 -13.21
C GLN A 90 3.01 -6.97 -11.72
N PHE A 91 2.29 -6.12 -10.99
CA PHE A 91 2.52 -5.98 -9.56
C PHE A 91 1.25 -5.67 -8.76
N ALA A 92 1.33 -5.95 -7.47
CA ALA A 92 0.37 -5.50 -6.45
C ALA A 92 1.10 -4.65 -5.40
N VAL A 93 0.36 -3.76 -4.73
CA VAL A 93 0.90 -2.93 -3.65
C VAL A 93 0.22 -3.30 -2.35
N ARG A 94 1.02 -3.57 -1.32
CA ARG A 94 0.55 -3.97 0.00
C ARG A 94 0.95 -2.93 1.04
N SER A 95 -0.05 -2.29 1.65
CA SER A 95 0.09 -1.61 2.94
C SER A 95 -0.12 -2.66 4.05
N GLY A 96 -1.25 -2.63 4.76
CA GLY A 96 -1.48 -3.55 5.87
C GLY A 96 -2.14 -4.89 5.54
N GLY A 97 -2.31 -5.24 4.26
CA GLY A 97 -2.81 -6.55 3.88
C GLY A 97 -4.27 -6.85 4.25
N HIS A 98 -5.10 -5.80 4.48
CA HIS A 98 -6.47 -5.95 5.01
C HIS A 98 -7.56 -6.15 3.93
N MET A 99 -7.25 -5.86 2.66
CA MET A 99 -8.19 -6.07 1.55
C MET A 99 -8.53 -7.56 1.41
N GLN A 100 -9.82 -7.85 1.21
CA GLN A 100 -10.37 -9.21 1.18
C GLN A 100 -10.46 -9.82 -0.23
N TYR A 101 -10.31 -9.01 -1.27
CA TYR A 101 -10.42 -9.45 -2.66
C TYR A 101 -9.09 -9.99 -3.21
N SER A 102 -9.18 -11.07 -3.99
CA SER A 102 -8.06 -11.62 -4.77
C SER A 102 -7.50 -10.57 -5.75
N ASN A 103 -6.21 -10.65 -6.06
CA ASN A 103 -5.50 -9.77 -7.00
C ASN A 103 -5.62 -8.27 -6.69
N SER A 104 -5.62 -7.90 -5.39
CA SER A 104 -5.67 -6.50 -4.95
C SER A 104 -4.37 -6.08 -4.26
N ASN A 105 -4.22 -6.41 -2.98
CA ASN A 105 -3.04 -6.16 -2.16
C ASN A 105 -2.01 -7.30 -2.20
N ASN A 106 -2.24 -8.29 -3.06
CA ASN A 106 -1.33 -9.38 -3.38
C ASN A 106 -1.61 -9.87 -4.80
N ILE A 107 -0.66 -10.60 -5.40
CA ILE A 107 -0.75 -11.12 -6.76
C ILE A 107 -0.07 -12.49 -6.84
N ASP A 108 -0.60 -13.39 -7.68
CA ASP A 108 0.05 -14.68 -7.95
C ASP A 108 1.21 -14.53 -8.93
N THR A 109 2.11 -15.52 -8.94
CA THR A 109 3.12 -15.66 -9.98
C THR A 109 2.47 -15.64 -11.38
N PRO A 110 3.02 -14.88 -12.34
CA PRO A 110 4.33 -14.21 -12.32
C PRO A 110 4.31 -12.73 -11.85
N GLY A 111 3.40 -12.33 -10.95
CA GLY A 111 3.37 -10.98 -10.40
C GLY A 111 4.39 -10.72 -9.29
N ILE A 112 4.65 -9.45 -9.00
CA ILE A 112 5.55 -8.99 -7.93
C ILE A 112 4.74 -8.19 -6.90
N THR A 113 4.98 -8.39 -5.60
CA THR A 113 4.30 -7.58 -4.57
C THR A 113 5.26 -6.53 -4.01
N ILE A 114 4.88 -5.26 -4.11
CA ILE A 114 5.54 -4.15 -3.41
C ILE A 114 4.96 -4.11 -1.99
N ASP A 115 5.75 -4.50 -1.01
CA ASP A 115 5.38 -4.51 0.39
C ASP A 115 5.86 -3.24 1.09
N MET A 116 4.92 -2.46 1.60
CA MET A 116 5.17 -1.16 2.21
C MET A 116 5.35 -1.27 3.73
N VAL A 117 5.34 -2.48 4.31
CA VAL A 117 5.43 -2.70 5.77
C VAL A 117 6.68 -2.07 6.41
N GLY A 118 7.78 -1.96 5.65
CA GLY A 118 9.01 -1.30 6.10
C GLY A 118 8.92 0.23 6.18
N MET A 119 7.86 0.85 5.64
CA MET A 119 7.60 2.29 5.72
C MET A 119 6.68 2.59 6.90
N ASN A 120 7.19 2.39 8.12
CA ASN A 120 6.43 2.49 9.37
C ASN A 120 6.79 3.71 10.25
N ALA A 121 7.49 4.70 9.69
CA ALA A 121 7.82 5.92 10.41
C ALA A 121 6.57 6.68 10.88
N LEU A 122 6.67 7.28 12.08
CA LEU A 122 5.66 8.12 12.71
C LEU A 122 6.37 9.38 13.22
N ASN A 123 5.95 10.56 12.76
CA ASN A 123 6.59 11.82 13.14
C ASN A 123 5.53 12.90 13.42
N ILE A 124 5.35 13.24 14.69
CA ILE A 124 4.46 14.31 15.13
C ILE A 124 5.17 15.65 14.93
N SER A 125 4.50 16.63 14.35
CA SER A 125 5.04 17.98 14.17
C SER A 125 5.26 18.66 15.52
N ALA A 126 6.24 19.57 15.60
CA ALA A 126 6.56 20.27 16.84
C ALA A 126 5.36 21.08 17.40
N ASP A 127 4.49 21.57 16.54
CA ASP A 127 3.25 22.28 16.91
C ASP A 127 2.06 21.35 17.19
N LYS A 128 2.26 20.03 17.08
CA LYS A 128 1.29 18.97 17.37
C LYS A 128 0.01 19.03 16.53
N LYS A 129 0.04 19.69 15.37
CA LYS A 129 -1.11 19.80 14.46
C LYS A 129 -1.15 18.73 13.37
N VAL A 130 -0.01 18.09 13.11
CA VAL A 130 0.13 17.10 12.06
C VAL A 130 0.97 15.92 12.56
N ILE A 131 0.59 14.72 12.14
CA ILE A 131 1.46 13.54 12.22
C ILE A 131 1.74 13.02 10.80
N GLY A 132 3.02 12.87 10.48
CA GLY A 132 3.46 12.14 9.30
C GLY A 132 3.46 10.64 9.58
N VAL A 133 2.68 9.88 8.81
CA VAL A 133 2.46 8.45 8.99
C VAL A 133 2.88 7.67 7.75
N GLY A 134 3.80 6.72 7.92
CA GLY A 134 4.17 5.80 6.86
C GLY A 134 3.07 4.75 6.55
N PRO A 135 2.88 4.37 5.28
CA PRO A 135 1.83 3.44 4.82
C PRO A 135 1.93 2.03 5.41
N GLY A 136 3.10 1.63 5.91
CA GLY A 136 3.34 0.30 6.50
C GLY A 136 2.68 0.12 7.86
N ASN A 137 2.28 1.22 8.50
CA ASN A 137 1.69 1.19 9.84
C ASN A 137 0.33 0.48 9.88
N ARG A 138 0.01 -0.01 11.08
CA ARG A 138 -1.35 -0.33 11.51
C ARG A 138 -1.84 0.75 12.47
N TRP A 139 -3.16 0.93 12.55
CA TRP A 139 -3.74 2.00 13.37
C TRP A 139 -3.36 1.93 14.84
N GLY A 140 -3.14 0.75 15.42
CA GLY A 140 -2.69 0.61 16.80
C GLY A 140 -1.39 1.39 17.09
N ALA A 141 -0.36 1.21 16.26
CA ALA A 141 0.92 1.90 16.43
C ALA A 141 0.79 3.43 16.27
N VAL A 142 -0.12 3.90 15.41
CA VAL A 142 -0.39 5.33 15.24
C VAL A 142 -1.01 5.91 16.53
N TYR A 143 -1.97 5.19 17.13
CA TYR A 143 -2.59 5.63 18.38
C TYR A 143 -1.62 5.61 19.55
N ASP A 144 -0.78 4.58 19.66
CA ASP A 144 0.25 4.48 20.69
C ASP A 144 1.24 5.65 20.61
N ALA A 145 1.59 6.10 19.40
CA ALA A 145 2.46 7.24 19.20
C ALA A 145 1.83 8.58 19.59
N LEU A 146 0.51 8.74 19.39
CA LEU A 146 -0.24 9.96 19.73
C LEU A 146 -0.62 10.04 21.21
N ALA A 147 -0.66 8.89 21.91
CA ALA A 147 -1.13 8.80 23.28
C ALA A 147 -0.41 9.75 24.26
N PRO A 148 0.94 9.82 24.29
CA PRO A 148 1.69 10.64 25.24
C PRO A 148 1.50 12.15 25.08
N ASP A 149 1.04 12.60 23.91
CA ASP A 149 0.85 14.02 23.60
C ASP A 149 -0.61 14.48 23.74
N ASP A 150 -1.49 13.62 24.26
CA ASP A 150 -2.93 13.84 24.38
C ASP A 150 -3.60 14.21 23.05
N LEU A 151 -3.12 13.58 21.97
CA LEU A 151 -3.66 13.75 20.63
C LEU A 151 -4.57 12.59 20.24
N ILE A 152 -5.51 12.90 19.35
CA ILE A 152 -6.35 11.97 18.60
C ILE A 152 -6.31 12.33 17.11
N ILE A 153 -6.79 11.42 16.28
CA ILE A 153 -6.80 11.54 14.83
C ILE A 153 -8.03 10.85 14.27
N VAL A 154 -8.50 11.27 13.09
CA VAL A 154 -9.57 10.60 12.35
C VAL A 154 -9.00 9.33 11.71
N GLY A 155 -8.91 8.26 12.50
CA GLY A 155 -8.28 7.00 12.10
C GLY A 155 -9.20 5.79 12.12
N GLY A 156 -8.62 4.63 11.80
CA GLY A 156 -9.33 3.34 11.72
C GLY A 156 -9.82 2.81 13.06
N ARG A 157 -11.03 2.26 13.05
CA ARG A 157 -11.70 1.74 14.27
C ARG A 157 -11.10 0.44 14.82
N SER A 158 -10.27 -0.24 14.03
CA SER A 158 -9.59 -1.48 14.42
C SER A 158 -8.08 -1.31 14.32
N ASN A 159 -7.38 -1.67 15.39
CA ASN A 159 -5.94 -1.47 15.53
C ASN A 159 -5.11 -2.24 14.51
N THR A 160 -5.65 -3.32 13.90
CA THR A 160 -4.94 -4.19 12.96
C THR A 160 -5.09 -3.77 11.49
N VAL A 161 -5.95 -2.79 11.21
CA VAL A 161 -6.17 -2.30 9.84
C VAL A 161 -4.96 -1.48 9.38
N GLY A 162 -4.53 -1.72 8.14
CA GLY A 162 -3.45 -0.97 7.50
C GLY A 162 -3.82 0.47 7.20
N VAL A 163 -2.92 1.40 7.50
CA VAL A 163 -3.16 2.84 7.30
C VAL A 163 -3.40 3.19 5.83
N GLY A 164 -2.50 2.78 4.93
CA GLY A 164 -2.49 3.30 3.56
C GLY A 164 -3.76 2.98 2.76
N GLY A 165 -4.13 1.69 2.70
CA GLY A 165 -5.34 1.28 1.99
C GLY A 165 -6.64 1.81 2.61
N TYR A 166 -6.67 1.99 3.94
CA TYR A 166 -7.82 2.57 4.63
C TYR A 166 -8.00 4.05 4.27
N LEU A 167 -6.91 4.83 4.24
CA LEU A 167 -6.95 6.25 3.92
C LEU A 167 -7.30 6.48 2.45
N LEU A 168 -6.72 5.73 1.51
CA LEU A 168 -7.05 5.87 0.08
C LEU A 168 -8.46 5.39 -0.27
N GLY A 169 -9.12 4.67 0.64
CA GLY A 169 -10.52 4.26 0.53
C GLY A 169 -11.51 5.17 1.26
N GLY A 170 -11.09 6.35 1.72
CA GLY A 170 -11.91 7.30 2.48
C GLY A 170 -11.72 7.16 4.00
N GLY A 171 -11.95 5.97 4.54
CA GLY A 171 -11.70 5.67 5.94
C GLY A 171 -12.78 6.17 6.91
N ILE A 172 -13.55 5.22 7.46
CA ILE A 172 -14.60 5.49 8.46
C ILE A 172 -14.01 5.41 9.87
N SER A 173 -14.14 6.49 10.63
CA SER A 173 -13.68 6.69 11.99
C SER A 173 -14.84 6.88 12.97
N HIS A 174 -14.55 6.77 14.28
CA HIS A 174 -15.48 7.19 15.34
C HIS A 174 -15.72 8.70 15.34
N LEU A 175 -14.80 9.47 14.75
CA LEU A 175 -14.85 10.94 14.71
C LEU A 175 -15.55 11.50 13.46
N ASN A 176 -16.15 10.64 12.63
CA ASN A 176 -16.70 11.06 11.33
C ASN A 176 -17.76 12.16 11.42
N SER A 177 -18.60 12.16 12.46
CA SER A 177 -19.62 13.18 12.65
C SER A 177 -19.05 14.57 12.91
N GLN A 178 -17.82 14.66 13.43
CA GLN A 178 -17.16 15.92 13.79
C GLN A 178 -16.18 16.39 12.71
N HIS A 179 -15.49 15.44 12.06
CA HIS A 179 -14.34 15.74 11.21
C HIS A 179 -14.42 15.12 9.80
N GLY A 180 -15.53 14.47 9.44
CA GLY A 180 -15.66 13.79 8.16
C GLY A 180 -14.83 12.51 8.06
N PHE A 181 -14.59 12.02 6.84
CA PHE A 181 -13.79 10.81 6.60
C PHE A 181 -12.31 11.04 6.91
N ALA A 182 -11.60 9.98 7.29
CA ALA A 182 -10.17 10.05 7.58
C ALA A 182 -9.34 10.67 6.45
N ALA A 183 -9.68 10.35 5.20
CA ALA A 183 -9.00 10.87 4.03
C ALA A 183 -9.14 12.39 3.86
N GLN A 184 -10.25 12.97 4.33
CA GLN A 184 -10.49 14.42 4.29
C GLN A 184 -9.63 15.17 5.32
N ASN A 185 -8.98 14.45 6.22
CA ASN A 185 -8.09 14.99 7.25
C ASN A 185 -6.60 14.90 6.87
N ILE A 186 -6.30 14.51 5.63
CA ILE A 186 -4.94 14.46 5.11
C ILE A 186 -4.57 15.83 4.56
N VAL A 187 -3.54 16.44 5.14
CA VAL A 187 -3.04 17.75 4.73
C VAL A 187 -2.04 17.65 3.57
N ASN A 188 -1.29 16.55 3.51
CA ASN A 188 -0.31 16.29 2.46
C ASN A 188 -0.09 14.79 2.25
N TYR A 189 0.08 14.40 0.99
CA TYR A 189 0.56 13.06 0.60
C TYR A 189 1.97 13.19 0.04
N GLU A 190 2.91 12.37 0.52
CA GLU A 190 4.11 12.07 -0.27
C GLU A 190 3.77 10.88 -1.18
N ILE A 191 3.96 11.03 -2.49
CA ILE A 191 3.52 10.05 -3.48
C ILE A 191 4.59 9.81 -4.53
N VAL A 192 4.74 8.56 -4.95
CA VAL A 192 5.49 8.16 -6.14
C VAL A 192 4.52 8.03 -7.31
N LEU A 193 4.74 8.83 -8.35
CA LEU A 193 3.92 8.83 -9.57
C LEU A 193 4.39 7.74 -10.56
N ALA A 194 3.60 7.50 -11.60
CA ALA A 194 3.84 6.42 -12.58
C ALA A 194 5.13 6.59 -13.42
N ASP A 195 5.75 7.77 -13.42
CA ASP A 195 7.07 8.01 -14.00
C ASP A 195 8.22 7.82 -13.00
N GLY A 196 7.91 7.51 -11.74
CA GLY A 196 8.86 7.36 -10.64
C GLY A 196 9.21 8.67 -9.94
N SER A 197 8.65 9.81 -10.35
CA SER A 197 8.86 11.07 -9.63
C SER A 197 8.20 11.02 -8.24
N ILE A 198 8.86 11.63 -7.26
CA ILE A 198 8.36 11.77 -5.89
C ILE A 198 7.82 13.19 -5.74
N ALA A 199 6.56 13.30 -5.32
CA ALA A 199 5.87 14.58 -5.19
C ALA A 199 5.17 14.69 -3.84
N ASN A 200 4.92 15.94 -3.43
CA ASN A 200 4.00 16.27 -2.34
C ASN A 200 2.69 16.75 -2.96
N VAL A 201 1.58 16.15 -2.57
CA VAL A 201 0.23 16.50 -3.04
C VAL A 201 -0.57 17.06 -1.86
N ASN A 202 -0.91 18.34 -1.96
CA ASN A 202 -1.62 19.12 -0.94
C ASN A 202 -2.58 20.12 -1.61
N ASP A 203 -2.93 21.20 -0.92
CA ASP A 203 -3.82 22.26 -1.40
C ASP A 203 -3.35 22.96 -2.69
N THR A 204 -2.05 22.91 -3.00
CA THR A 204 -1.50 23.40 -4.27
C THR A 204 -1.81 22.49 -5.47
N ASN A 205 -2.27 21.26 -5.22
CA ASN A 205 -2.69 20.30 -6.25
C ASN A 205 -4.08 19.73 -5.91
N PRO A 206 -5.14 20.56 -5.90
CA PRO A 206 -6.43 20.21 -5.30
C PRO A 206 -7.15 19.06 -6.02
N ASP A 207 -6.98 18.94 -7.35
CA ASP A 207 -7.59 17.88 -8.13
C ASP A 207 -7.05 16.50 -7.73
N LEU A 208 -5.73 16.36 -7.67
CA LEU A 208 -5.08 15.10 -7.29
C LEU A 208 -5.26 14.81 -5.79
N HIS A 209 -5.20 15.84 -4.94
CA HIS A 209 -5.46 15.71 -3.51
C HIS A 209 -6.86 15.14 -3.25
N THR A 210 -7.89 15.70 -3.91
CA THR A 210 -9.27 15.22 -3.81
C THR A 210 -9.42 13.83 -4.39
N ALA A 211 -8.81 13.55 -5.54
CA ALA A 211 -8.87 12.25 -6.20
C ALA A 211 -8.30 11.13 -5.30
N LEU A 212 -7.25 11.39 -4.54
CA LEU A 212 -6.64 10.42 -3.63
C LEU A 212 -7.54 10.06 -2.43
N GLN A 213 -8.51 10.90 -2.05
CA GLN A 213 -9.32 10.67 -0.85
C GLN A 213 -10.24 9.45 -0.94
N ALA A 214 -10.63 9.04 -2.16
CA ALA A 214 -11.41 7.84 -2.41
C ALA A 214 -10.96 7.11 -3.68
N GLY A 215 -9.79 7.47 -4.20
CA GLY A 215 -9.26 7.00 -5.47
C GLY A 215 -8.60 5.63 -5.42
N SER A 216 -8.48 5.03 -4.23
CA SER A 216 -7.71 3.81 -4.02
C SER A 216 -6.29 3.94 -4.58
N THR A 217 -5.72 2.90 -5.17
CA THR A 217 -4.33 2.86 -5.64
C THR A 217 -4.14 3.32 -7.09
N ASN A 218 -5.01 4.20 -7.62
CA ASN A 218 -5.03 4.53 -9.05
C ASN A 218 -4.08 5.65 -9.48
N PHE A 219 -3.68 6.54 -8.57
CA PHE A 219 -2.98 7.78 -8.95
C PHE A 219 -1.49 7.81 -8.58
N GLY A 220 -0.98 6.71 -8.01
CA GLY A 220 0.40 6.55 -7.58
C GLY A 220 0.49 5.73 -6.29
N ILE A 221 1.72 5.56 -5.80
CA ILE A 221 2.00 4.83 -4.56
C ILE A 221 2.33 5.85 -3.48
N VAL A 222 1.42 6.06 -2.53
CA VAL A 222 1.62 6.99 -1.41
C VAL A 222 2.61 6.39 -0.40
N THR A 223 3.64 7.16 -0.07
CA THR A 223 4.76 6.80 0.81
C THR A 223 4.72 7.51 2.15
N ARG A 224 3.94 8.58 2.30
CA ARG A 224 3.65 9.23 3.59
C ARG A 224 2.28 9.90 3.55
N TYR A 225 1.55 9.83 4.66
CA TYR A 225 0.32 10.57 4.90
C TYR A 225 0.56 11.56 6.04
N ASP A 226 0.46 12.84 5.75
CA ASP A 226 0.52 13.89 6.77
C ASP A 226 -0.93 14.18 7.18
N LEU A 227 -1.30 13.78 8.39
CA LEU A 227 -2.68 13.81 8.89
C LEU A 227 -2.85 14.86 9.98
N ALA A 228 -3.97 15.59 9.96
CA ALA A 228 -4.33 16.51 11.02
C ALA A 228 -4.56 15.78 12.34
N THR A 229 -4.03 16.32 13.43
CA THR A 229 -4.22 15.84 14.80
C THR A 229 -5.08 16.81 15.60
N TYR A 230 -5.82 16.27 16.56
CA TYR A 230 -6.74 17.01 17.41
C TYR A 230 -6.47 16.73 18.89
N PRO A 231 -6.70 17.68 19.80
CA PRO A 231 -6.61 17.41 21.24
C PRO A 231 -7.67 16.41 21.70
N ARG A 232 -7.28 15.45 22.55
CA ARG A 232 -8.20 14.45 23.13
C ARG A 232 -9.20 15.06 24.11
N GLN A 233 -8.83 16.16 24.76
CA GLN A 233 -9.56 16.75 25.89
C GLN A 233 -11.03 17.10 25.60
N GLY A 234 -11.41 17.32 24.33
CA GLY A 234 -12.83 17.55 23.95
C GLY A 234 -13.65 16.28 23.67
N TYR A 235 -13.03 15.10 23.61
CA TYR A 235 -13.68 13.81 23.34
C TYR A 235 -14.18 13.13 24.63
N ASP A 236 -13.48 13.30 25.75
CA ASP A 236 -13.89 12.70 27.03
C ASP A 236 -15.11 13.44 27.62
N ASP A 237 -15.21 14.76 27.37
CA ASP A 237 -16.32 15.61 27.82
C ASP A 237 -17.67 15.26 27.18
N ILE A 238 -17.67 14.81 25.92
CA ILE A 238 -18.90 14.43 25.18
C ILE A 238 -19.38 13.01 25.49
N HIS A 239 -18.51 12.15 26.02
CA HIS A 239 -18.84 10.77 26.37
C HIS A 239 -18.93 10.51 27.88
N GLY A 240 -18.66 11.52 28.72
CA GLY A 240 -18.81 11.42 30.18
C GLY A 240 -17.90 10.38 30.82
N CYS A 241 -16.85 9.93 30.12
CA CYS A 241 -15.83 9.04 30.66
C CYS A 241 -14.63 9.87 31.10
N SER A 242 -14.84 10.72 32.11
CA SER A 242 -13.71 11.25 32.89
C SER A 242 -13.13 10.10 33.71
N SER A 243 -11.84 9.79 33.49
CA SER A 243 -11.06 8.89 34.36
C SER A 243 -10.95 9.42 35.78
#